data_AF-A0A7V9TCZ2-F1
#
_entry.id   AF-A0A7V9TCZ2-F1
#
_cell.length_a   1.000
_cell.length_b   1.000
_cell.length_c   1.000
_cell.angle_alpha   90.00
_cell.angle_beta   90.00
_cell.angle_gamma   90.00
#
_symmetry.space_group_name_H-M   'P 1'
#
loop_
_entity.id
_entity.type
_entity.pdbx_description
1 polymer ?
#
loop_
_entity_poly.entity_id
_entity_poly.type
_entity_poly.pdbx_seq_one_letter_code
_entity_poly.pdbx_strand_id
1 'polypeptide(L)' 'SDSVQAAIATLKPKLRIAILLKYFDELSYEEIALALNCSKGTVASRLNRGHKILARRLSHLRHTFIRGE' A
#
# COMPACT_ATOMS: atom_id res chain seq x y z
N SER A 1 -13.01 -10.24 -1.28
CA SER A 1 -11.80 -9.39 -1.34
C SER A 1 -11.71 -8.40 -0.16
N ASP A 2 -12.65 -8.48 0.79
CA ASP A 2 -12.85 -7.50 1.86
C ASP A 2 -11.67 -7.39 2.82
N SER A 3 -10.89 -8.46 2.99
CA SER A 3 -9.73 -8.48 3.89
C SER A 3 -8.60 -7.52 3.44
N VAL A 4 -8.37 -7.39 2.12
CA VAL A 4 -7.33 -6.49 1.58
C VAL A 4 -7.79 -5.04 1.66
N GLN A 5 -9.02 -4.75 1.25
CA GLN A 5 -9.58 -3.39 1.34
C GLN A 5 -9.66 -2.92 2.80
N ALA A 6 -10.10 -3.77 3.73
CA ALA A 6 -10.09 -3.47 5.16
C ALA A 6 -8.68 -3.23 5.70
N ALA A 7 -7.67 -4.00 5.25
CA ALA A 7 -6.29 -3.77 5.64
C ALA A 7 -5.76 -2.42 5.13
N ILE A 8 -6.05 -2.04 3.88
CA ILE A 8 -5.70 -0.73 3.32
C ILE A 8 -6.40 0.40 4.08
N ALA A 9 -7.67 0.22 4.44
CA ALA A 9 -8.44 1.18 5.24
C ALA A 9 -7.84 1.41 6.64
N THR A 10 -7.02 0.50 7.17
CA THR A 10 -6.35 0.69 8.47
C THR A 10 -5.05 1.50 8.39
N LEU A 11 -4.53 1.77 7.19
CA LEU A 11 -3.31 2.57 7.02
C LEU A 11 -3.55 4.03 7.41
N LYS A 12 -2.51 4.69 7.94
CA LYS A 12 -2.54 6.15 8.14
C LYS A 12 -2.84 6.85 6.80
N PRO A 13 -3.60 7.97 6.77
CA PRO A 13 -4.06 8.60 5.53
C PRO A 13 -2.95 8.84 4.49
N LYS A 14 -1.78 9.35 4.92
CA LYS A 14 -0.64 9.62 4.04
C LYS A 14 -0.02 8.35 3.42
N LEU A 15 -0.09 7.20 4.11
CA LEU A 15 0.38 5.92 3.56
C LEU A 15 -0.67 5.33 2.62
N ARG A 16 -1.95 5.40 3.03
CA ARG A 16 -3.07 4.88 2.25
C ARG A 16 -3.14 5.52 0.87
N ILE A 17 -3.11 6.85 0.81
CA ILE A 17 -3.24 7.56 -0.47
C ILE A 17 -2.07 7.24 -1.42
N ALA A 18 -0.86 7.07 -0.91
CA ALA A 18 0.28 6.66 -1.74
C ALA A 18 0.10 5.25 -2.32
N ILE A 19 -0.45 4.31 -1.54
CA ILE A 19 -0.79 2.95 -2.01
C ILE A 19 -1.88 3.00 -3.07
N LEU A 20 -2.96 3.76 -2.84
CA LEU A 20 -4.07 3.88 -3.78
C LEU A 20 -3.59 4.45 -5.12
N LEU A 21 -2.93 5.60 -5.09
CA LEU A 21 -2.39 6.23 -6.31
C LEU A 21 -1.43 5.31 -7.06
N LYS A 22 -0.65 4.48 -6.35
CA LYS A 22 0.32 3.60 -7.01
C LYS A 22 -0.30 2.37 -7.67
N TYR A 23 -1.31 1.77 -7.06
CA TYR A 23 -1.83 0.45 -7.45
C TYR A 23 -3.23 0.48 -8.06
N PHE A 24 -3.99 1.55 -7.84
CA PHE A 24 -5.33 1.72 -8.40
C PHE A 24 -5.32 2.74 -9.54
N ASP A 25 -4.61 3.85 -9.36
CA ASP A 25 -4.44 4.88 -10.40
C ASP A 25 -3.16 4.69 -11.23
N GLU A 26 -2.38 3.65 -10.93
CA GLU A 26 -1.15 3.22 -11.64
C GLU A 26 -0.05 4.29 -11.82
N LEU A 27 -0.10 5.36 -11.02
CA LEU A 27 0.80 6.51 -11.17
C LEU A 27 2.28 6.15 -10.91
N SER A 28 3.18 6.86 -11.59
CA SER A 28 4.61 6.87 -11.33
C SER A 28 4.95 7.58 -10.01
N TYR A 29 6.19 7.42 -9.53
CA TYR A 29 6.62 8.08 -8.29
C TYR A 29 6.65 9.60 -8.46
N GLU A 30 6.99 10.06 -9.67
CA GLU A 30 6.94 11.45 -10.12
C GLU A 30 5.52 12.02 -10.05
N GLU A 31 4.53 11.34 -10.65
CA GLU A 31 3.13 11.78 -10.66
C GLU A 31 2.53 11.80 -9.25
N ILE A 32 2.83 10.80 -8.43
CA ILE A 32 2.40 10.77 -7.02
C ILE A 32 3.04 11.91 -6.23
N ALA A 33 4.32 12.19 -6.47
CA ALA A 33 5.03 13.28 -5.80
C ALA A 33 4.38 14.64 -6.13
N LEU A 34 4.04 14.86 -7.40
CA LEU A 34 3.33 16.05 -7.87
C LEU A 34 1.92 16.12 -7.26
N ALA A 35 1.13 15.06 -7.36
CA ALA A 35 -0.25 15.02 -6.85
C ALA A 35 -0.35 15.25 -5.33
N LEU A 36 0.64 14.77 -4.57
CA LEU A 36 0.67 14.90 -3.11
C LEU A 36 1.51 16.08 -2.62
N ASN A 37 2.03 16.91 -3.52
CA ASN A 37 2.93 18.03 -3.26
C ASN A 37 4.07 17.66 -2.27
N CYS A 38 4.82 16.60 -2.60
CA CYS A 38 5.93 16.12 -1.77
C CYS A 38 7.08 15.54 -2.62
N SER A 39 8.21 15.17 -2.01
CA SER A 39 9.34 14.62 -2.75
C SER A 39 9.15 13.15 -3.14
N LYS A 40 9.81 12.71 -4.22
CA LYS A 40 9.86 11.28 -4.62
C LYS A 40 10.37 10.36 -3.49
N GLY A 41 11.34 10.83 -2.69
CA GLY A 41 11.82 10.11 -1.51
C GLY A 41 10.73 9.97 -0.42
N THR A 42 9.86 10.97 -0.29
CA THR A 42 8.68 10.89 0.58
C THR A 42 7.68 9.85 0.07
N VAL A 43 7.42 9.81 -1.25
CA VAL A 43 6.58 8.77 -1.87
C VAL A 43 7.15 7.38 -1.61
N ALA A 44 8.42 7.17 -1.90
CA ALA A 44 9.11 5.89 -1.69
C ALA A 44 9.04 5.44 -0.22
N SER A 45 9.30 6.33 0.73
CA SER A 45 9.22 6.01 2.16
C SER A 45 7.80 5.72 2.64
N ARG A 46 6.78 6.41 2.10
CA ARG A 46 5.36 6.13 2.39
C ARG A 46 4.95 4.77 1.84
N LEU A 47 5.31 4.44 0.60
CA LEU A 47 5.04 3.14 -0.02
C LEU A 47 5.70 2.01 0.76
N ASN A 48 7.00 2.13 1.07
CA ASN A 48 7.74 1.13 1.84
C ASN A 48 7.07 0.86 3.21
N ARG A 49 6.73 1.93 3.96
CA ARG A 49 6.04 1.81 5.26
C ARG A 49 4.65 1.21 5.10
N GLY A 50 3.90 1.60 4.07
CA GLY A 50 2.60 1.03 3.73
C GLY A 50 2.68 -0.48 3.49
N HIS A 51 3.59 -0.91 2.62
CA HIS A 51 3.83 -2.33 2.33
C HIS A 51 4.20 -3.13 3.56
N LYS A 52 5.10 -2.64 4.42
CA LYS A 52 5.46 -3.33 5.66
C LYS A 52 4.26 -3.57 6.59
N ILE A 53 3.39 -2.56 6.73
CA ILE A 53 2.18 -2.69 7.56
C ILE A 53 1.20 -3.68 6.95
N LEU A 54 0.96 -3.60 5.63
CA LEU A 54 0.07 -4.50 4.91
C LEU A 54 0.59 -5.94 4.95
N ALA A 55 1.87 -6.17 4.69
CA ALA A 55 2.50 -7.48 4.74
C ALA A 55 2.32 -8.15 6.12
N ARG A 56 2.48 -7.38 7.21
CA ARG A 56 2.23 -7.90 8.56
C ARG A 56 0.77 -8.28 8.76
N ARG A 57 -0.17 -7.41 8.37
CA ARG A 57 -1.62 -7.61 8.56
C ARG A 57 -2.16 -8.76 7.71
N LEU A 58 -1.68 -8.88 6.47
CA LEU A 58 -2.13 -9.87 5.50
C LEU A 58 -1.31 -11.17 5.53
N SER A 59 -0.37 -11.30 6.49
CA SER A 59 0.50 -12.47 6.61
C SER A 59 -0.24 -13.81 6.72
N HIS A 60 -1.44 -13.80 7.32
CA HIS A 60 -2.31 -14.97 7.42
C HIS A 60 -2.80 -15.48 6.05
N LEU A 61 -2.99 -14.59 5.07
CA LEU A 61 -3.40 -14.97 3.72
C LEU A 61 -2.34 -15.78 2.98
N ARG A 62 -1.06 -15.60 3.33
CA ARG A 62 0.04 -16.39 2.78
C ARG A 62 -0.03 -17.85 3.22
N HIS A 63 -0.54 -18.11 4.42
CA HIS A 63 -0.61 -19.48 4.96
C HIS A 63 -1.82 -20.25 4.45
N THR A 64 -2.94 -19.57 4.18
CA THR A 64 -4.11 -20.19 3.51
C THR A 64 -3.79 -20.63 2.09
N PHE A 65 -2.89 -19.95 1.39
CA PHE A 65 -2.52 -20.32 0.02
C PHE A 65 -1.57 -21.53 -0.06
N ILE A 66 -0.77 -21.79 0.99
CA ILE A 66 0.19 -22.92 1.01
C ILE A 66 -0.46 -24.24 1.47
N ARG A 67 -1.60 -24.19 2.18
CA ARG A 67 -2.32 -25.38 2.66
C ARG A 67 -3.34 -25.97 1.68
N GLY A 68 -3.50 -25.38 0.51
CA GLY A 68 -4.46 -25.82 -0.49
C GLY A 68 -3.77 -26.31 -1.76
N GLU A 69 -3.14 -27.50 -1.68
CA GLU A 69 -3.05 -28.52 -2.74
C GLU A 69 -3.03 -29.91 -2.08
#